data_AF-A0A1D8G5L1-F1
#
_entry.id   AF-A0A1D8G5L1-F1
#
_cell.length_a   1.000
_cell.length_b   1.000
_cell.length_c   1.000
_cell.angle_alpha   90.00
_cell.angle_beta   90.00
_cell.angle_gamma   90.00
#
_symmetry.space_group_name_H-M   'P 1'
#
loop_
_entity.id
_entity.type
_entity.pdbx_description
1 polymer ?
#
loop_
_entity_poly.entity_id
_entity_poly.type
_entity_poly.pdbx_seq_one_letter_code
_entity_poly.pdbx_strand_id
1 'polypeptide(L)' 'MLWSDPENEPPEEMRAMQAMLRRAGTLLALAMLIGMLAAGLR' A
#
# COMPACT_ATOMS: atom_id res chain seq x y z
N MET A 1 14.90 -12.14 -22.41
CA MET A 1 13.92 -11.03 -22.37
C MET A 1 12.61 -11.51 -22.99
N LEU A 2 11.91 -12.44 -22.32
CA LEU A 2 10.55 -12.92 -22.69
C LEU A 2 9.55 -12.65 -21.55
N TRP A 3 9.93 -11.80 -20.61
CA TRP A 3 9.09 -11.37 -19.50
C TRP A 3 8.95 -9.87 -19.62
N SER A 4 7.69 -9.43 -19.68
CA SER A 4 7.21 -8.07 -19.91
C SER A 4 7.52 -7.51 -21.30
N ASP A 5 6.61 -7.75 -22.24
CA ASP A 5 6.39 -6.79 -23.32
C ASP A 5 6.07 -5.43 -22.67
N PRO A 6 6.85 -4.37 -22.94
CA PRO A 6 6.71 -3.07 -22.28
C PRO A 6 5.35 -2.40 -22.53
N GLU A 7 4.61 -2.86 -23.54
CA GLU A 7 3.26 -2.39 -23.87
C GLU A 7 2.21 -2.75 -22.80
N ASN A 8 2.47 -3.73 -21.93
CA ASN A 8 1.57 -4.14 -20.85
C ASN A 8 1.92 -3.55 -19.47
N GLU A 9 2.90 -2.65 -19.36
CA GLU A 9 3.15 -1.99 -18.08
C GLU A 9 1.99 -1.04 -17.72
N PRO A 10 1.47 -1.10 -16.49
CA PRO A 10 0.43 -0.17 -16.06
C PRO A 10 0.95 1.28 -16.15
N PRO A 11 0.08 2.24 -16.53
CA PRO A 11 0.42 3.65 -16.64
C PRO A 11 1.12 4.19 -15.40
N GLU A 12 2.03 5.13 -15.57
CA GLU A 12 2.82 5.71 -14.47
C GLU A 12 1.94 6.25 -13.34
N GLU A 13 0.83 6.91 -13.66
CA GLU A 13 -0.15 7.40 -12.69
C GLU A 13 -0.76 6.27 -11.85
N MET A 14 -1.08 5.13 -12.47
CA MET A 14 -1.62 3.96 -11.76
C MET A 14 -0.57 3.34 -10.83
N ARG A 15 0.70 3.28 -11.25
CA ARG A 15 1.80 2.81 -10.41
C ARG A 15 2.04 3.75 -9.23
N ALA A 16 2.02 5.06 -9.47
CA ALA A 16 2.14 6.06 -8.42
C ALA A 16 0.99 5.97 -7.40
N MET A 17 -0.24 5.83 -7.88
CA MET A 17 -1.42 5.64 -7.04
C MET A 17 -1.32 4.33 -6.23
N GLN A 18 -0.91 3.21 -6.84
CA GLN A 18 -0.67 1.97 -6.10
C GLN A 18 0.40 2.11 -5.01
N ALA A 19 1.50 2.80 -5.31
CA ALA A 19 2.55 3.05 -4.33
C ALA A 19 2.04 3.91 -3.16
N MET A 20 1.25 4.95 -3.45
CA MET A 20 0.61 5.79 -2.43
C MET A 20 -0.39 4.99 -1.58
N LEU A 21 -1.25 4.19 -2.22
CA LEU A 21 -2.24 3.36 -1.55
C LEU A 21 -1.59 2.28 -0.67
N ARG A 22 -0.48 1.67 -1.11
CA ARG A 22 0.29 0.74 -0.27
C ARG A 22 0.78 1.40 1.00
N ARG A 23 1.38 2.60 0.89
CA ARG A 23 1.86 3.35 2.05
C ARG A 23 0.71 3.75 2.98
N ALA A 24 -0.38 4.28 2.43
CA ALA A 24 -1.56 4.64 3.19
C ALA A 24 -2.16 3.44 3.93
N GLY A 25 -2.27 2.29 3.24
CA GLY A 25 -2.72 1.04 3.83
C GLY A 25 -1.84 0.56 4.99
N THR A 26 -0.52 0.64 4.83
CA THR A 26 0.41 0.29 5.93
C THR A 26 0.28 1.21 7.13
N LEU A 27 0.10 2.52 6.91
CA LEU A 27 -0.10 3.49 7.99
C LEU A 27 -1.42 3.24 8.72
N LEU A 28 -2.49 2.95 7.98
CA LEU A 28 -3.80 2.63 8.55
C LEU A 28 -3.74 1.33 9.38
N ALA A 29 -3.10 0.28 8.86
CA ALA A 29 -2.92 -0.97 9.58
C ALA A 29 -2.14 -0.77 10.90
N LEU A 30 -1.07 0.04 10.85
CA LEU A 30 -0.28 0.37 12.05
C LEU A 30 -1.12 1.17 13.07
N ALA A 31 -1.89 2.15 12.61
CA ALA A 31 -2.77 2.95 13.45
C ALA A 31 -3.83 2.08 14.14
N MET A 32 -4.45 1.15 13.41
CA MET A 32 -5.40 0.20 13.97
C MET A 32 -4.77 -0.70 15.03
N LEU A 33 -3.56 -1.22 14.76
CA LEU A 33 -2.83 -2.05 15.74
C LEU A 33 -2.53 -1.27 17.02
N ILE A 34 -2.03 -0.03 16.90
CA ILE A 34 -1.76 0.84 18.05
C ILE A 34 -3.07 1.13 18.79
N GLY A 35 -4.15 1.43 18.09
CA GLY A 35 -5.47 1.66 18.68
C GLY A 35 -5.98 0.45 19.46
N MET A 36 -5.83 -0.76 18.93
CA MET A 36 -6.20 -1.99 19.63
C MET A 36 -5.36 -2.23 20.89
N LEU A 37 -4.05 -1.99 20.82
CA LEU A 37 -3.18 -2.08 22.00
C LEU A 37 -3.59 -1.06 23.06
N ALA A 38 -3.78 0.20 22.66
CA ALA A 38 -4.20 1.27 23.58
C ALA A 38 -5.58 1.00 24.21
N ALA A 39 -6.52 0.44 23.45
CA ALA A 39 -7.83 0.04 23.94
C ALA A 39 -7.77 -1.15 24.91
N GLY A 40 -6.88 -2.11 24.69
CA GLY A 40 -6.70 -3.26 25.58
C GLY A 40 -5.85 -2.95 26.83
N LEU A 41 -5.06 -1.88 26.80
CA LEU A 41 -4.25 -1.40 27.93
C LEU A 41 -5.01 -0.45 28.87
N ARG A 42 -6.27 -0.08 28.54
CA ARG A 42 -7.13 0.80 29.33
C ARG A 42 -8.19 0.01 30.08
#